data_AF-A0A2I0LEM7-F1
#
_entry.id   AF-A0A2I0LEM7-F1
#
_cell.length_a   1.000
_cell.length_b   1.000
_cell.length_c   1.000
_cell.angle_alpha   90.00
_cell.angle_beta   90.00
_cell.angle_gamma   90.00
#
_symmetry.space_group_name_H-M   'P 1'
#
loop_
_entity.id
_entity.type
_entity.pdbx_description
1 polymer ?
#
loop_
_entity_poly.entity_id
_entity_poly.type
_entity_poly.pdbx_seq_one_letter_code
_entity_poly.pdbx_strand_id
1 'polypeptide(L)'
;MATTIVAQSGGQYHVLLIIADGQVTRSVDTERGQLSPQERKTVEAIVEASKFPLSIILVGVGDGPWDMMEEFDDNIPAREFDNFQFVNFTQIMSKNASPTRKETEFALSALMEIPSQYRATMELNLLG
;
A
#
# COMPACT_ATOMS: atom_id res chain seq x y z
N MET A 1 -13.08 2.65 -9.00
CA MET A 1 -11.81 2.66 -8.23
C MET A 1 -12.15 2.52 -6.75
N ALA A 2 -11.20 2.16 -5.89
CA ALA A 2 -11.47 2.05 -4.44
C ALA A 2 -12.04 3.36 -3.85
N THR A 3 -11.54 4.51 -4.32
CA THR A 3 -12.08 5.85 -3.98
C THR A 3 -13.56 6.01 -4.32
N THR A 4 -14.05 5.38 -5.40
CA THR A 4 -15.47 5.38 -5.75
C THR A 4 -16.32 4.63 -4.72
N ILE A 5 -15.82 3.51 -4.20
CA ILE A 5 -16.51 2.73 -3.16
C ILE A 5 -16.59 3.54 -1.87
N VAL A 6 -15.48 4.18 -1.48
CA VAL A 6 -15.42 5.06 -0.31
C VAL A 6 -16.42 6.21 -0.45
N ALA A 7 -16.47 6.89 -1.60
CA ALA A 7 -17.43 7.95 -1.85
C ALA A 7 -18.90 7.45 -1.78
N GLN A 8 -19.19 6.28 -2.35
CA GLN A 8 -20.52 5.69 -2.32
C GLN A 8 -20.96 5.23 -0.93
N SER A 9 -20.01 4.93 -0.04
CA SER A 9 -20.28 4.61 1.37
C SER A 9 -20.59 5.84 2.23
N GLY A 10 -20.51 7.05 1.67
CA GLY A 10 -20.65 8.29 2.42
C GLY A 10 -19.39 8.68 3.19
N GLY A 11 -18.21 8.24 2.77
CA GLY A 11 -16.94 8.55 3.44
C GLY A 11 -16.61 7.62 4.62
N GLN A 12 -17.14 6.39 4.64
CA GLN A 12 -16.71 5.40 5.63
C GLN A 12 -15.26 4.97 5.38
N TYR A 13 -14.53 4.69 6.45
CA TYR A 13 -13.16 4.22 6.37
C TYR A 13 -13.07 2.84 5.73
N HIS A 14 -12.16 2.68 4.77
CA HIS A 14 -11.90 1.40 4.10
C HIS A 14 -10.41 1.06 4.10
N VAL A 15 -10.12 -0.24 4.05
CA VAL A 15 -8.78 -0.77 3.81
C VAL A 15 -8.81 -1.59 2.53
N LEU A 16 -8.04 -1.17 1.52
CA LEU A 16 -7.83 -1.91 0.28
C LEU A 16 -6.64 -2.85 0.45
N LEU A 17 -6.88 -4.15 0.40
CA LEU A 17 -5.84 -5.17 0.38
C LEU A 17 -5.58 -5.61 -1.06
N ILE A 18 -4.37 -5.37 -1.57
CA ILE A 18 -3.92 -5.80 -2.90
C ILE A 18 -2.95 -6.96 -2.71
N ILE A 19 -3.19 -8.10 -3.36
CA ILE A 19 -2.25 -9.23 -3.37
C ILE A 19 -1.65 -9.31 -4.76
N ALA A 20 -0.33 -9.14 -4.87
CA ALA A 20 0.38 -9.07 -6.15
C ALA A 20 1.79 -9.66 -6.07
N ASP A 21 2.38 -9.95 -7.22
CA ASP A 21 3.72 -10.54 -7.36
C ASP A 21 4.84 -9.53 -7.65
N GLY A 22 4.56 -8.24 -7.47
CA GLY A 22 5.56 -7.17 -7.44
C GLY A 22 5.84 -6.49 -8.78
N GLN A 23 5.27 -6.97 -9.88
CA GLN A 23 5.55 -6.39 -11.20
C GLN A 23 4.47 -5.40 -11.64
N VAL A 24 4.56 -4.16 -11.15
CA VAL A 24 4.06 -3.03 -11.95
C VAL A 24 4.96 -2.98 -13.19
N THR A 25 4.38 -3.02 -14.38
CA THR A 25 5.14 -3.21 -15.63
C THR A 25 6.21 -2.14 -15.78
N ARG A 26 7.48 -2.51 -15.57
CA ARG A 26 8.63 -1.68 -15.87
C ARG A 26 9.00 -1.91 -17.33
N SER A 27 9.02 -0.85 -18.14
CA SER A 27 9.55 -0.98 -19.50
C SER A 27 11.06 -1.28 -19.40
N VAL A 28 11.58 -2.18 -20.24
CA VAL A 28 13.02 -2.39 -20.38
C VAL A 28 13.77 -1.12 -20.82
N ASP A 29 13.03 -0.16 -21.37
CA ASP A 29 13.54 1.14 -21.82
C ASP A 29 13.52 2.23 -20.72
N THR A 30 13.05 1.91 -19.50
CA THR A 30 13.01 2.90 -18.42
C THR A 30 14.42 3.10 -17.85
N GLU A 31 14.98 4.29 -18.01
CA GLU A 31 16.29 4.64 -17.45
C GLU A 31 16.33 4.45 -15.92
N ARG A 32 17.51 4.15 -15.37
CA ARG A 32 17.70 4.04 -13.92
C ARG A 32 17.28 5.36 -13.25
N GLY A 33 16.31 5.28 -12.35
CA GLY A 33 15.76 6.43 -11.62
C GLY A 33 14.52 7.09 -12.26
N GLN A 34 14.03 6.59 -13.40
CA GLN A 34 12.75 7.01 -13.96
C GLN A 34 11.65 5.97 -13.70
N LEU A 35 10.43 6.47 -13.47
CA LEU A 35 9.22 5.66 -13.36
C LEU A 35 8.66 5.32 -14.74
N SER A 36 8.22 4.09 -14.93
CA SER A 36 7.45 3.68 -16.10
C SER A 36 6.09 4.39 -16.14
N PRO A 37 5.40 4.43 -17.30
CA PRO A 37 4.05 5.00 -17.38
C PRO A 37 3.06 4.34 -16.41
N GLN A 38 3.21 3.04 -16.13
CA GLN A 38 2.39 2.29 -15.20
C GLN A 38 2.73 2.66 -13.75
N GLU A 39 4.02 2.74 -13.42
CA GLU A 39 4.50 3.14 -12.09
C GLU A 39 4.03 4.55 -11.74
N ARG A 40 4.15 5.50 -12.68
CA ARG A 40 3.66 6.85 -12.48
C ARG A 40 2.15 6.90 -12.22
N LYS A 41 1.36 6.13 -12.97
CA LYS A 41 -0.09 6.04 -12.75
C LYS A 41 -0.43 5.43 -11.39
N THR A 42 0.35 4.45 -10.93
CA THR A 42 0.18 3.86 -9.60
C THR A 42 0.45 4.91 -8.52
N VAL A 43 1.55 5.65 -8.62
CA VAL A 43 1.86 6.76 -7.69
C VAL A 43 0.77 7.83 -7.70
N GLU A 44 0.35 8.29 -8.88
CA GLU A 44 -0.73 9.26 -9.04
C GLU A 44 -2.04 8.76 -8.39
N ALA A 45 -2.35 7.47 -8.52
CA ALA A 45 -3.54 6.87 -7.91
C ALA A 45 -3.44 6.77 -6.37
N ILE A 46 -2.26 6.48 -5.82
CA ILE A 46 -2.03 6.46 -4.36
C ILE A 46 -2.16 7.87 -3.79
N VAL A 47 -1.56 8.87 -4.45
CA VAL A 47 -1.69 10.29 -4.07
C VAL A 47 -3.15 10.73 -4.11
N GLU A 48 -3.89 10.40 -5.16
CA GLU A 48 -5.32 10.73 -5.24
C GLU A 48 -6.13 10.00 -4.16
N ALA A 49 -5.80 8.75 -3.85
CA ALA A 49 -6.44 7.98 -2.78
C ALA A 49 -6.24 8.60 -1.39
N SER A 50 -5.15 9.35 -1.16
CA SER A 50 -4.90 10.02 0.13
C SER A 50 -5.90 11.13 0.47
N LYS A 51 -6.73 11.54 -0.50
CA LYS A 51 -7.84 12.50 -0.29
C LYS A 51 -9.13 11.84 0.20
N PHE A 52 -9.10 10.53 0.47
CA PHE A 52 -10.24 9.75 0.93
C PHE A 52 -9.87 9.02 2.23
N PRO A 53 -10.86 8.62 3.05
CA PRO A 53 -10.61 7.76 4.22
C PRO A 53 -10.32 6.32 3.79
N LEU A 54 -9.18 6.13 3.14
CA LEU A 54 -8.75 4.89 2.51
C LEU A 54 -7.29 4.60 2.82
N SER A 55 -7.05 3.45 3.43
CA SER A 55 -5.71 2.84 3.53
C SER A 55 -5.52 1.77 2.47
N ILE A 56 -4.29 1.62 1.99
CA ILE A 56 -3.90 0.62 0.99
C ILE A 56 -2.81 -0.25 1.60
N ILE A 57 -3.02 -1.57 1.57
CA ILE A 57 -2.01 -2.55 1.96
C ILE A 57 -1.68 -3.39 0.72
N LEU A 58 -0.42 -3.36 0.30
CA LEU A 58 0.09 -4.22 -0.76
C LEU A 58 0.80 -5.44 -0.15
N VAL A 59 0.25 -6.62 -0.37
CA VAL A 59 0.80 -7.90 0.05
C VAL A 59 1.57 -8.51 -1.13
N GLY A 60 2.90 -8.49 -1.02
CA GLY A 60 3.80 -9.08 -2.00
C GLY A 60 3.95 -10.59 -1.83
N VAL A 61 3.60 -11.35 -2.86
CA VAL A 61 3.78 -12.81 -2.94
C VAL A 61 4.75 -13.19 -4.07
N GLY A 62 5.46 -14.31 -3.95
CA GLY A 62 6.52 -14.69 -4.90
C GLY A 62 7.86 -13.99 -4.65
N ASP A 63 8.69 -13.95 -5.70
CA ASP A 63 10.12 -13.68 -5.61
C ASP A 63 10.49 -12.18 -5.71
N GLY A 64 9.56 -11.32 -6.13
CA GLY A 64 9.81 -9.90 -6.39
C GLY A 64 10.48 -9.63 -7.75
N PRO A 65 11.32 -8.58 -7.88
CA PRO A 65 11.90 -7.73 -6.83
C PRO A 65 10.89 -6.77 -6.17
N TRP A 66 11.18 -6.34 -4.94
CA TRP A 66 10.29 -5.50 -4.11
C TRP A 66 10.80 -4.08 -3.85
N ASP A 67 11.99 -3.73 -4.35
CA ASP A 67 12.68 -2.45 -4.04
C ASP A 67 11.77 -1.22 -4.27
N MET A 68 10.93 -1.27 -5.30
CA MET A 68 10.02 -0.19 -5.64
C MET A 68 8.82 -0.07 -4.70
N MET A 69 8.33 -1.21 -4.20
CA MET A 69 7.22 -1.20 -3.25
C MET A 69 7.70 -0.70 -1.89
N GLU A 70 8.94 -0.98 -1.54
CA GLU A 70 9.63 -0.38 -0.38
C GLU A 70 9.85 1.13 -0.59
N GLU A 71 10.20 1.58 -1.81
CA GLU A 71 10.32 3.02 -2.11
C GLU A 71 8.96 3.75 -2.01
N PHE A 72 7.88 3.10 -2.40
CA PHE A 72 6.52 3.64 -2.31
C PHE A 72 5.97 3.70 -0.87
N ASP A 73 6.46 2.85 0.02
CA ASP A 73 6.15 2.89 1.46
C ASP A 73 6.62 4.21 2.07
N ASP A 74 7.90 4.53 1.87
CA ASP A 74 8.57 5.64 2.57
C ASP A 74 8.51 6.98 1.84
N ASN A 75 8.46 6.98 0.50
CA ASN A 75 8.84 8.15 -0.31
C ASN A 75 7.84 8.55 -1.41
N ILE A 76 6.53 8.41 -1.21
CA ILE A 76 5.56 9.03 -2.13
C ILE A 76 5.39 10.53 -1.79
N PRO A 77 5.89 11.47 -2.63
CA PRO A 77 5.67 12.89 -2.41
C PRO A 77 4.21 13.27 -2.68
N ALA A 78 3.74 14.33 -2.00
CA ALA A 78 2.45 14.99 -2.22
C ALA A 78 1.18 14.22 -1.78
N ARG A 79 1.30 13.14 -1.00
CA ARG A 79 0.16 12.53 -0.29
C ARG A 79 -0.26 13.38 0.93
N GLU A 80 -1.56 13.46 1.21
CA GLU A 80 -2.11 14.20 2.36
C GLU A 80 -1.75 13.54 3.70
N PHE A 81 -1.66 12.21 3.69
CA PHE A 81 -1.14 11.39 4.78
C PHE A 81 -0.52 10.12 4.21
N ASP A 82 0.27 9.43 5.03
CA ASP A 82 0.79 8.11 4.68
C ASP A 82 -0.33 7.09 4.64
N ASN A 83 -0.78 6.69 3.44
CA ASN A 83 -1.95 5.83 3.23
C ASN A 83 -1.61 4.48 2.57
N PHE A 84 -0.33 4.13 2.46
CA PHE A 84 0.13 2.95 1.72
C PHE A 84 1.12 2.17 2.57
N GLN A 85 0.89 0.86 2.71
CA GLN A 85 1.76 -0.06 3.43
C GLN A 85 2.15 -1.24 2.55
N PHE A 86 3.45 -1.55 2.43
CA PHE A 86 3.94 -2.76 1.78
C PHE A 86 4.27 -3.88 2.76
N VAL A 87 3.87 -5.12 2.43
CA VAL A 87 4.19 -6.31 3.23
C VAL A 87 4.71 -7.44 2.35
N ASN A 88 5.97 -7.83 2.55
CA ASN A 88 6.56 -8.98 1.88
C ASN A 88 6.11 -10.30 2.54
N PHE A 89 4.98 -10.84 2.08
CA PHE A 89 4.38 -12.05 2.62
C PHE A 89 5.29 -13.27 2.44
N THR A 90 5.93 -13.42 1.27
CA THR A 90 6.85 -14.54 0.99
C THR A 90 7.99 -14.56 1.99
N GLN A 91 8.59 -13.40 2.27
CA GLN A 91 9.69 -13.30 3.23
C GLN A 91 9.26 -13.69 4.64
N ILE A 92 8.10 -13.21 5.12
CA ILE A 92 7.55 -13.57 6.44
C ILE A 92 7.28 -15.07 6.51
N MET A 93 6.62 -15.63 5.48
CA MET A 93 6.22 -17.03 5.46
C MET A 93 7.40 -18.00 5.31
N SER A 94 8.52 -17.53 4.77
CA SER A 94 9.77 -18.28 4.62
C SER A 94 10.61 -18.36 5.90
N LYS A 95 10.28 -17.60 6.94
CA LYS A 95 11.01 -17.63 8.22
C LYS A 95 10.91 -19.01 8.88
N ASN A 96 11.99 -19.43 9.55
CA ASN A 96 12.01 -20.65 10.36
C ASN A 96 11.31 -20.42 11.71
N ALA A 97 9.98 -20.31 11.68
CA ALA A 97 9.11 -20.09 12.83
C ALA A 97 7.82 -20.91 12.70
N SER A 98 7.10 -21.09 13.82
CA SER A 98 5.81 -21.79 13.82
C SER A 98 4.78 -21.04 12.96
N PRO A 99 3.78 -21.73 12.37
CA PRO A 99 2.74 -21.09 11.55
C PRO A 99 2.06 -19.90 12.25
N THR A 100 1.66 -20.07 13.51
CA THR A 100 1.02 -19.00 14.31
C THR A 100 1.89 -17.76 14.47
N ARG A 101 3.22 -17.93 14.64
CA ARG A 101 4.13 -16.78 14.74
C ARG A 101 4.23 -16.03 13.42
N LYS A 102 4.27 -16.76 12.29
CA LYS A 102 4.30 -16.15 10.95
C LYS A 102 3.01 -15.43 10.61
N GLU A 103 1.86 -15.99 10.96
CA GLU A 103 0.54 -15.34 10.83
C GLU A 103 0.45 -14.08 11.69
N THR A 104 0.92 -14.14 12.94
CA THR A 104 0.93 -12.98 13.84
C THR A 104 1.83 -11.88 13.31
N GLU A 105 3.02 -12.24 12.80
CA GLU A 105 3.96 -11.31 12.22
C GLU A 105 3.41 -10.66 10.94
N PHE A 106 2.75 -11.44 10.08
CA PHE A 106 2.06 -10.92 8.91
C PHE A 106 0.94 -9.94 9.29
N ALA A 107 0.07 -10.34 10.24
CA ALA A 107 -1.03 -9.48 10.69
C ALA A 107 -0.51 -8.17 11.31
N LEU A 108 0.56 -8.24 12.12
CA LEU A 108 1.19 -7.04 12.68
C LEU A 108 1.75 -6.15 11.57
N SER A 109 2.50 -6.73 10.63
CA SER A 109 3.11 -5.96 9.53
C SER A 109 2.06 -5.32 8.63
N ALA A 110 0.95 -6.00 8.35
CA ALA A 110 -0.15 -5.47 7.55
C ALA A 110 -0.95 -4.37 8.25
N LEU A 111 -1.09 -4.45 9.58
CA LEU A 111 -1.99 -3.57 10.33
C LEU A 111 -1.27 -2.49 11.14
N MET A 112 0.07 -2.47 11.18
CA MET A 112 0.82 -1.56 12.05
C MET A 112 0.54 -0.08 11.79
N GLU A 113 0.24 0.29 10.54
CA GLU A 113 -0.02 1.68 10.16
C GLU A 113 -1.50 2.07 10.22
N ILE A 114 -2.40 1.09 10.28
CA ILE A 114 -3.85 1.33 10.24
C ILE A 114 -4.32 2.27 11.38
N PRO A 115 -3.86 2.14 12.63
CA PRO A 115 -4.26 3.07 13.69
C PRO A 115 -3.87 4.52 13.44
N SER A 116 -2.67 4.78 12.92
CA SER A 116 -2.21 6.14 12.58
C SER A 116 -2.92 6.68 11.34
N GLN A 117 -3.08 5.86 10.32
CA GLN A 117 -3.82 6.17 9.10
C GLN A 117 -5.26 6.58 9.40
N TYR A 118 -5.97 5.77 10.19
CA TYR A 118 -7.34 6.08 10.61
C TYR A 118 -7.43 7.44 11.32
N ARG A 119 -6.51 7.72 12.25
CA ARG A 119 -6.47 9.03 12.94
C ARG A 119 -6.21 10.18 11.98
N ALA A 120 -5.29 10.02 11.03
CA ALA A 120 -5.01 11.05 10.03
C ALA A 120 -6.26 11.40 9.22
N THR A 121 -7.09 10.41 8.86
CA THR A 121 -8.35 10.67 8.14
C THR A 121 -9.36 11.47 8.97
N MET A 122 -9.34 11.34 10.31
CA MET A 122 -10.14 12.17 11.20
C MET A 122 -9.58 13.59 11.29
N GLU A 123 -8.27 13.74 11.47
CA GLU A 123 -7.60 15.04 11.62
C GLU A 123 -7.70 15.89 10.35
N LEU A 124 -7.68 15.24 9.17
CA LEU A 124 -7.86 15.87 7.87
C LEU A 124 -9.34 16.08 7.49
N ASN A 125 -10.29 15.70 8.34
CA ASN A 125 -11.74 15.79 8.09
C ASN A 125 -12.18 15.03 6.81
N LEU A 126 -11.54 13.90 6.52
CA LEU A 126 -11.88 13.04 5.39
C LEU A 126 -12.94 11.99 5.74
N LEU A 127 -13.03 11.63 7.03
CA LEU A 127 -14.00 10.66 7.55
C LEU A 127 -15.41 11.28 7.55
N GLY A 128 -16.36 10.59 6.90
CA GLY A 128 -17.75 11.04 6.73
C GLY A 128 -18.71 10.63 7.84
#